data_AF-A0A0K8IX96-F1
#
_entry.id   AF-A0A0K8IX96-F1
#
_cell.length_a   1.000
_cell.length_b   1.000
_cell.length_c   1.000
_cell.angle_alpha   90.00
_cell.angle_beta   90.00
_cell.angle_gamma   90.00
#
_symmetry.space_group_name_H-M   'P 1'
#
loop_
_entity.id
_entity.type
_entity.pdbx_description
1 polymer ?
#
loop_
_entity_poly.entity_id
_entity_poly.type
_entity_poly.pdbx_seq_one_letter_code
_entity_poly.pdbx_strand_id
1 'polypeptide(L)'
;RKGHECQVGVIIGGGNLFRGAGRAEAVKKSGVGDQMGMLAILMNGLAMRDAHHRAYVNARVMSAIPLKSVCDDYNWAEAIL
;
A
#
# COMPACT_ATOMS: atom_id res chain seq x y z
N ARG A 1 21.02 -11.34 -22.14
CA ARG A 1 20.81 -10.33 -21.09
C ARG A 1 20.58 -11.11 -19.80
N LYS A 2 21.55 -11.19 -18.88
CA LYS A 2 21.37 -11.95 -17.63
C LYS A 2 20.28 -11.25 -16.81
N GLY A 3 19.14 -11.92 -16.60
CA GLY A 3 18.14 -11.47 -15.64
C GLY A 3 18.74 -11.61 -14.25
N HIS A 4 18.75 -10.53 -13.47
CA HIS A 4 19.09 -10.61 -12.06
C HIS A 4 17.82 -11.04 -11.32
N GLU A 5 17.85 -12.20 -10.68
CA GLU A 5 16.81 -12.63 -9.74
C GLU A 5 16.95 -11.78 -8.47
N CYS A 6 16.15 -10.73 -8.38
CA CYS A 6 16.12 -9.82 -7.23
C CYS A 6 14.75 -9.92 -6.58
N GLN A 7 14.74 -10.12 -5.26
CA GLN A 7 13.53 -10.00 -4.47
C GLN A 7 13.30 -8.53 -4.13
N VAL A 8 12.09 -8.02 -4.38
CA VAL A 8 11.77 -6.59 -4.27
C VAL A 8 10.65 -6.39 -3.25
N GLY A 9 10.96 -5.65 -2.19
CA GLY A 9 9.96 -5.09 -1.27
C GLY A 9 9.69 -3.63 -1.60
N VAL A 10 8.41 -3.22 -1.66
CA VAL A 10 8.02 -1.84 -1.97
C VAL A 10 7.15 -1.27 -0.84
N ILE A 11 7.50 -0.09 -0.36
CA ILE A 11 6.68 0.70 0.56
C ILE A 11 6.07 1.86 -0.24
N ILE A 12 4.74 2.02 -0.17
CA ILE A 12 4.01 3.04 -0.92
C ILE A 12 3.41 4.08 0.04
N GLY A 13 3.43 5.35 -0.36
CA GLY A 13 2.73 6.43 0.34
C GLY A 13 1.33 6.70 -0.22
N GLY A 14 0.45 7.31 0.57
CA GLY A 14 -0.93 7.68 0.19
C GLY A 14 -1.12 9.18 -0.10
N GLY A 15 -0.03 9.94 -0.21
CA GLY A 15 -0.06 11.40 -0.27
C GLY A 15 -0.84 11.94 -1.47
N ASN A 16 -0.86 11.23 -2.60
CA ASN A 16 -1.64 11.61 -3.79
C ASN A 16 -3.16 11.70 -3.54
N LEU A 17 -3.71 10.90 -2.61
CA LEU A 17 -5.14 10.90 -2.28
C LEU A 17 -5.46 11.80 -1.09
N PHE A 18 -4.52 12.00 -0.17
CA PHE A 18 -4.71 12.78 1.07
C PHE A 18 -3.78 14.00 1.14
N ARG A 19 -3.88 14.91 0.17
CA ARG A 19 -3.00 16.10 0.02
C ARG A 19 -3.68 17.47 0.12
N GLY A 20 -4.99 17.53 0.34
CA GLY A 20 -5.75 18.78 0.30
C GLY A 20 -5.57 19.66 1.54
N ALA A 21 -4.62 20.60 1.52
CA ALA A 21 -4.25 21.48 2.64
C ALA A 21 -5.40 22.25 3.33
N GLY A 22 -6.55 22.46 2.68
CA GLY A 22 -7.71 23.16 3.28
C GLY A 22 -8.67 22.29 4.11
N ARG A 23 -8.82 21.00 3.77
CA ARG A 23 -9.68 20.04 4.49
C ARG A 23 -8.88 18.99 5.26
N ALA A 24 -7.70 18.64 4.76
CA ALA A 24 -6.80 17.70 5.41
C ALA A 24 -6.28 18.22 6.75
N GLU A 25 -6.15 19.53 6.97
CA GLU A 25 -5.71 20.07 8.27
C GLU A 25 -6.80 19.98 9.35
N ALA A 26 -8.08 20.14 8.99
CA ALA A 26 -9.20 19.91 9.90
C ALA A 26 -9.36 18.42 10.25
N VAL A 27 -9.16 17.55 9.27
CA VAL A 27 -9.25 16.09 9.43
C VAL A 27 -7.99 15.49 10.09
N LYS A 28 -6.78 16.01 9.82
CA LYS A 28 -5.51 15.61 10.46
C LYS A 28 -5.50 15.84 11.97
N LYS A 29 -6.19 16.86 12.46
CA LYS A 29 -6.31 17.12 13.90
C LYS A 29 -7.16 16.06 14.62
N SER A 30 -7.81 15.18 13.87
CA SER A 30 -8.58 14.05 14.38
C SER A 30 -7.89 12.73 14.04
N GLY A 31 -8.01 11.70 14.90
CA GLY A 31 -7.48 10.36 14.61
C GLY A 31 -8.07 9.71 13.34
N VAL A 32 -9.15 10.27 12.78
CA VAL A 32 -9.75 9.85 11.51
C VAL A 32 -8.83 10.18 10.32
N GLY A 33 -8.03 11.25 10.39
CA GLY A 33 -7.12 11.64 9.31
C GLY A 33 -6.01 10.62 9.06
N ASP A 34 -5.46 10.05 10.12
CA ASP A 34 -4.44 9.01 10.01
C ASP A 34 -5.02 7.72 9.43
N GLN A 35 -6.24 7.35 9.84
CA GLN A 35 -6.96 6.21 9.26
C GLN A 35 -7.23 6.40 7.76
N MET A 36 -7.66 7.59 7.35
CA MET A 36 -7.84 7.93 5.94
C MET A 36 -6.51 7.87 5.17
N GLY A 37 -5.42 8.34 5.77
CA GLY A 37 -4.08 8.25 5.19
C GLY A 37 -3.61 6.81 4.99
N MET A 38 -3.86 5.93 5.96
CA MET A 38 -3.53 4.50 5.86
C MET A 38 -4.36 3.79 4.79
N LEU A 39 -5.65 4.12 4.66
CA LEU A 39 -6.49 3.62 3.57
C LEU A 39 -6.03 4.13 2.20
N ALA A 40 -5.55 5.37 2.10
CA ALA A 40 -4.96 5.90 0.87
C ALA A 40 -3.71 5.12 0.43
N ILE A 41 -2.84 4.75 1.38
CA ILE A 41 -1.69 3.87 1.10
C ILE A 41 -2.17 2.52 0.55
N LEU A 42 -3.16 1.91 1.20
CA LEU A 42 -3.71 0.63 0.78
C LEU A 42 -4.29 0.68 -0.65
N MET A 43 -5.06 1.73 -0.97
CA MET A 43 -5.64 1.92 -2.30
C MET A 43 -4.54 1.95 -3.38
N ASN A 44 -3.45 2.66 -3.13
CA ASN A 44 -2.30 2.68 -4.05
C ASN A 44 -1.63 1.30 -4.15
N GLY A 45 -1.51 0.57 -3.03
CA GLY A 45 -0.98 -0.80 -3.01
C GLY A 45 -1.79 -1.76 -3.89
N LEU A 46 -3.12 -1.72 -3.78
CA LEU A 46 -4.01 -2.53 -4.62
C LEU A 46 -3.90 -2.17 -6.10
N ALA A 47 -3.86 -0.87 -6.43
CA ALA A 47 -3.68 -0.42 -7.80
C ALA A 47 -2.33 -0.87 -8.38
N MET A 48 -1.26 -0.80 -7.58
CA MET A 48 0.05 -1.26 -7.99
C MET A 48 0.10 -2.78 -8.18
N ARG A 49 -0.53 -3.58 -7.30
CA ARG A 49 -0.65 -5.03 -7.46
C ARG A 49 -1.34 -5.39 -8.77
N ASP A 50 -2.48 -4.75 -9.04
CA ASP A 50 -3.24 -4.96 -10.27
C ASP A 50 -2.43 -4.58 -11.53
N ALA A 51 -1.65 -3.50 -11.46
CA ALA A 51 -0.70 -3.14 -12.52
C ALA A 51 0.40 -4.21 -12.73
N HIS A 52 0.95 -4.78 -11.66
CA HIS A 52 1.95 -5.86 -11.76
C HIS A 52 1.35 -7.16 -12.28
N HIS A 53 0.15 -7.54 -11.84
CA HIS A 53 -0.55 -8.71 -12.35
C HIS A 53 -0.83 -8.58 -13.86
N ARG A 54 -1.22 -7.39 -14.33
CA ARG A 54 -1.35 -7.10 -15.77
C ARG A 54 -0.03 -7.18 -16.54
N ALA A 55 1.10 -6.97 -15.86
CA ALA A 55 2.43 -7.12 -16.41
C ALA A 55 3.01 -8.54 -16.22
N TYR A 56 2.20 -9.51 -15.79
CA TYR A 56 2.60 -10.90 -15.51
C TYR A 56 3.66 -11.02 -14.40
N VAL A 57 3.69 -10.07 -13.45
CA VAL A 57 4.55 -10.10 -12.27
C VAL A 57 3.73 -10.48 -11.05
N ASN A 58 4.20 -11.50 -10.32
CA ASN A 58 3.60 -11.87 -9.04
C ASN A 58 3.86 -10.76 -8.01
N ALA A 59 2.78 -10.18 -7.51
CA ALA A 59 2.83 -9.17 -6.46
C ALA A 59 1.78 -9.47 -5.39
N ARG A 60 2.15 -9.25 -4.13
CA ARG A 60 1.26 -9.32 -2.96
C ARG A 60 1.20 -7.97 -2.28
N VAL A 61 0.08 -7.67 -1.64
CA VAL A 61 -0.09 -6.47 -0.80
C VAL A 61 -0.30 -6.95 0.61
N MET A 62 0.51 -6.42 1.52
CA MET A 62 0.44 -6.68 2.95
C MET A 62 0.15 -5.38 3.68
N SER A 63 -0.76 -5.42 4.66
CA SER A 63 -1.15 -4.26 5.46
C SER A 63 -0.75 -4.45 6.92
N ALA A 64 -0.31 -3.37 7.56
CA ALA A 64 -0.10 -3.35 9.00
C ALA A 64 -1.42 -3.33 9.79
N ILE A 65 -2.52 -2.90 9.15
CA ILE A 65 -3.87 -2.94 9.71
C ILE A 65 -4.63 -4.11 9.08
N PRO A 66 -5.21 -5.02 9.90
CA PRO A 66 -5.97 -6.15 9.38
C PRO A 66 -7.19 -5.72 8.58
N LEU A 67 -7.26 -6.17 7.32
CA LEU A 67 -8.32 -5.83 6.37
C LEU A 67 -8.80 -7.09 5.65
N LYS A 68 -9.71 -7.79 6.32
CA LYS A 68 -10.26 -9.07 5.85
C LYS A 68 -10.80 -8.93 4.43
N SER A 69 -10.49 -9.91 3.57
CA SER A 69 -10.88 -10.00 2.15
C SER A 69 -10.28 -8.98 1.17
N VAL A 70 -9.43 -8.05 1.64
CA VAL A 70 -8.83 -7.01 0.76
C VAL A 70 -7.36 -7.28 0.49
N CYS A 71 -6.58 -7.52 1.55
CA CYS A 71 -5.15 -7.80 1.48
C CYS A 71 -4.72 -8.74 2.61
N ASP A 72 -3.50 -9.24 2.51
CA ASP A 72 -2.90 -10.04 3.58
C ASP A 72 -2.48 -9.13 4.75
N ASP A 73 -2.43 -9.70 5.94
CA ASP A 73 -1.80 -9.07 7.08
C ASP A 73 -0.27 -9.10 6.90
N TYR A 74 0.41 -8.03 7.29
CA TYR A 74 1.86 -7.98 7.24
C TYR A 74 2.48 -9.01 8.17
N ASN A 75 3.26 -9.92 7.59
CA ASN A 75 4.08 -10.89 8.28
C ASN A 75 5.50 -10.83 7.75
N TRP A 76 6.45 -10.47 8.61
CA TRP A 76 7.86 -10.29 8.26
C TRP A 76 8.50 -11.56 7.69
N ALA A 77 8.08 -12.74 8.13
CA ALA A 77 8.62 -14.02 7.65
C ALA A 77 8.23 -14.31 6.19
N GLU A 78 7.12 -13.72 5.73
CA GLU A 78 6.49 -13.97 4.44
C GLU A 78 6.65 -12.79 3.45
N ALA A 79 7.30 -11.70 3.89
CA ALA A 79 7.28 -10.43 3.17
C ALA A 79 8.12 -10.41 1.88
N ILE A 80 9.20 -11.20 1.83
CA ILE A 80 10.17 -11.23 0.72
C ILE A 80 10.47 -12.69 0.32
N LEU A 81 9.46 -13.56 0.32
CA LEU A 81 9.62 -14.94 -0.16
C LEU A 81 9.51 -15.00 -1.69
#